data_AF-A0A0L7KMB4-F1
#
_entry.id   AF-A0A0L7KMB4-F1
#
_cell.length_a   1.000
_cell.length_b   1.000
_cell.length_c   1.000
_cell.angle_alpha   90.00
_cell.angle_beta   90.00
_cell.angle_gamma   90.00
#
_symmetry.space_group_name_H-M   'P 1'
#
loop_
_entity.id
_entity.type
_entity.pdbx_description
1 polymer ?
#
loop_
_entity_poly.entity_id
_entity_poly.type
_entity_poly.pdbx_seq_one_letter_code
_entity_poly.pdbx_strand_id
1 'polypeptide(L)' 'MGERLKSRYYVSRRLFVADLTRICTNCRLYNSPETDYYRCANALEKYFHSKMKEVGLWDK' A
#
# COMPACT_ATOMS: atom_id res chain seq x y z
N MET A 1 2.28 -9.83 2.96
CA MET A 1 0.91 -9.70 2.37
C MET A 1 0.52 -10.86 1.47
N GLY A 2 1.42 -11.48 0.70
CA GLY A 2 1.10 -12.59 -0.21
C GLY A 2 0.45 -13.80 0.46
N GLU A 3 0.97 -14.28 1.59
CA GLU A 3 0.35 -15.40 2.32
C GLU A 3 -1.05 -15.08 2.84
N ARG A 4 -1.26 -13.85 3.34
CA ARG A 4 -2.59 -13.36 3.73
C ARG A 4 -3.56 -13.42 2.55
N LEU A 5 -3.14 -12.99 1.36
CA LEU A 5 -3.96 -13.05 0.16
C LEU A 5 -4.34 -14.50 -0.21
N LYS A 6 -3.35 -15.42 -0.22
CA LYS A 6 -3.57 -16.85 -0.52
C LYS A 6 -4.54 -17.48 0.49
N SER A 7 -4.46 -17.10 1.76
CA SER A 7 -5.36 -17.57 2.82
C SER A 7 -6.76 -16.95 2.82
N ARG A 8 -7.12 -16.13 1.81
CA ARG A 8 -8.38 -15.38 1.75
C ARG A 8 -8.63 -14.45 2.94
N TYR A 9 -7.58 -13.98 3.60
CA TYR A 9 -7.66 -13.08 4.75
C TYR A 9 -8.30 -11.72 4.41
N TYR A 10 -8.05 -11.19 3.21
CA TYR A 10 -8.60 -9.90 2.78
C TYR A 10 -10.06 -10.03 2.30
N VAL A 11 -10.95 -10.39 3.22
CA VAL A 11 -12.40 -10.50 2.99
C VAL A 11 -13.06 -9.15 2.65
N SER A 12 -12.34 -8.06 2.89
CA SER A 12 -12.71 -6.71 2.46
C SER A 12 -11.49 -6.00 1.89
N ARG A 13 -11.69 -5.26 0.79
CA ARG A 13 -10.67 -4.38 0.21
C ARG A 13 -10.07 -3.40 1.22
N ARG A 14 -10.84 -2.96 2.23
CA ARG A 14 -10.35 -2.06 3.29
C ARG A 14 -9.18 -2.66 4.06
N LEU A 15 -9.20 -3.98 4.32
CA LEU A 15 -8.10 -4.67 5.00
C LEU A 15 -6.82 -4.69 4.14
N PHE A 16 -6.97 -4.91 2.83
CA PHE A 16 -5.84 -4.90 1.91
C PHE A 16 -5.22 -3.50 1.79
N VAL A 17 -6.06 -2.48 1.64
CA VAL A 17 -5.64 -1.06 1.60
C VAL A 17 -4.92 -0.70 2.89
N ALA A 18 -5.48 -1.02 4.05
CA ALA A 18 -4.87 -0.71 5.35
C ALA A 18 -3.48 -1.34 5.51
N ASP A 19 -3.31 -2.60 5.11
CA ASP A 19 -2.01 -3.26 5.18
C ASP A 19 -0.96 -2.63 4.24
N LEU A 20 -1.35 -2.27 3.02
CA LEU A 20 -0.42 -1.65 2.06
C LEU A 20 -0.07 -0.21 2.46
N THR A 21 -1.04 0.58 2.91
CA THR A 21 -0.81 1.92 3.48
C THR A 21 0.10 1.84 4.69
N ARG A 22 -0.05 0.83 5.56
CA ARG A 22 0.83 0.63 6.71
C ARG A 22 2.26 0.32 6.31
N ILE A 23 2.50 -0.47 5.25
CA ILE A 23 3.84 -0.71 4.71
C ILE A 23 4.50 0.60 4.27
N CYS A 24 3.79 1.41 3.47
CA CYS A 24 4.33 2.68 2.96
C CYS A 24 4.55 3.69 4.10
N THR A 25 3.61 3.78 5.03
CA THR A 25 3.67 4.68 6.19
C THR A 25 4.82 4.32 7.12
N ASN A 26 4.97 3.04 7.48
CA ASN A 26 6.08 2.61 8.34
C ASN A 26 7.44 2.84 7.65
N CYS A 27 7.53 2.60 6.34
CA CYS A 27 8.73 2.88 5.57
C CYS A 27 9.12 4.36 5.67
N ARG A 28 8.17 5.27 5.47
CA ARG A 28 8.39 6.71 5.58
C ARG A 28 8.69 7.20 7.00
N LEU A 29 8.09 6.56 8.00
CA LEU A 29 8.30 6.92 9.40
C LEU A 29 9.70 6.56 9.88
N TYR A 30 10.23 5.43 9.41
CA TYR A 30 11.54 4.94 9.85
C TYR A 30 12.71 5.53 9.04
N ASN A 31 12.54 5.69 7.72
CA ASN A 31 13.62 6.12 6.83
C ASN A 31 13.55 7.62 6.55
N SER A 32 14.69 8.29 6.45
CA SER A 32 14.70 9.73 6.13
C SER A 32 14.21 10.02 4.71
N PRO A 33 13.63 11.21 4.45
CA PRO A 33 13.14 11.60 3.12
C PRO A 33 14.18 11.55 1.99
N GLU A 34 15.46 11.67 2.32
CA GLU A 34 16.59 11.67 1.39
C GLU A 34 16.97 10.26 0.92
N THR A 35 16.45 9.21 1.57
CA THR A 35 16.74 7.82 1.23
C THR A 35 15.92 7.31 0.03
N ASP A 36 16.47 6.33 -0.68
CA ASP A 36 15.73 5.65 -1.75
C ASP A 36 14.51 4.91 -1.21
N TYR A 37 14.56 4.38 0.01
CA TYR A 37 13.42 3.70 0.63
C TYR A 37 12.20 4.61 0.78
N TYR A 38 12.42 5.86 1.24
CA TYR A 38 11.34 6.84 1.34
C TYR A 38 10.76 7.20 -0.04
N ARG A 39 11.63 7.42 -1.04
CA ARG A 39 11.20 7.67 -2.42
C ARG A 39 10.39 6.50 -3.00
N CYS A 40 10.83 5.26 -2.77
CA CYS A 40 10.13 4.06 -3.19
C CYS A 40 8.75 3.93 -2.52
N ALA A 41 8.61 4.25 -1.23
CA ALA A 41 7.33 4.23 -0.55
C ALA A 41 6.33 5.21 -1.18
N ASN A 42 6.77 6.42 -1.54
CA ASN A 42 5.93 7.40 -2.23
C ASN A 42 5.51 6.93 -3.62
N ALA A 43 6.46 6.40 -4.40
CA ALA A 43 6.19 5.90 -5.74
C ALA A 43 5.20 4.73 -5.71
N LEU A 44 5.39 3.79 -4.77
CA LEU A 44 4.54 2.63 -4.60
C LEU A 44 3.12 3.01 -4.17
N GLU A 45 2.97 3.91 -3.20
CA GLU A 45 1.65 4.36 -2.73
C GLU A 45 0.89 5.09 -3.84
N LYS A 46 1.57 5.96 -4.61
CA LYS A 46 0.98 6.62 -5.77
C LYS A 46 0.55 5.61 -6.84
N TYR A 47 1.41 4.65 -7.17
CA TYR A 47 1.08 3.59 -8.13
C TYR A 47 -0.12 2.77 -7.66
N PHE A 48 -0.15 2.40 -6.38
CA PHE A 48 -1.26 1.67 -5.79
C PHE A 48 -2.57 2.43 -5.91
N HIS A 49 -2.60 3.71 -5.55
CA HIS A 49 -3.81 4.54 -5.70
C HIS A 49 -4.28 4.63 -7.16
N SER A 50 -3.36 4.82 -8.10
CA SER A 50 -3.69 4.83 -9.53
C SER A 50 -4.28 3.51 -9.98
N LYS A 51 -3.67 2.37 -9.59
CA LYS A 51 -4.19 1.04 -9.92
C LYS A 51 -5.54 0.77 -9.31
N MET A 52 -5.76 1.12 -8.05
CA MET A 52 -7.06 0.94 -7.40
C MET A 52 -8.16 1.74 -8.08
N LYS A 53 -7.86 2.97 -8.54
CA LYS A 53 -8.80 3.77 -9.34
C LYS A 53 -9.07 3.15 -10.71
N GLU A 54 -8.02 2.71 -11.41
CA GLU A 54 -8.11 2.08 -12.73
C GLU A 54 -9.04 0.85 -12.71
N VAL A 55 -9.00 0.05 -11.65
CA VAL A 55 -9.84 -1.14 -11.51
C VAL A 55 -11.16 -0.90 -10.76
N GLY A 56 -11.52 0.35 -10.46
CA GLY A 56 -12.78 0.68 -9.78
C GLY A 56 -12.85 0.24 -8.31
N LEU A 57 -11.72 0.03 -7.65
CA LEU A 57 -11.60 -0.39 -6.25
C LEU A 57 -11.11 0.73 -5.32
N TRP A 58 -11.22 2.00 -5.73
CA TRP A 58 -10.87 3.16 -4.91
C TRP A 58 -12.11 3.97 -4.54
N ASP A 59 -12.41 4.02 -3.23
CA ASP A 59 -13.53 4.73 -2.63
C ASP A 59 -12.89 5.74 -1.70
N LYS A 60 -13.31 7.00 -1.79
CA LYS A 60 -12.88 8.03 -0.85
C LYS A 60 -13.46 7.78 0.54
#